data_AF-A0A9D6IWF1-F1
#
_entry.id   AF-A0A9D6IWF1-F1
#
_cell.length_a   1.000
_cell.length_b   1.000
_cell.length_c   1.000
_cell.angle_alpha   90.00
_cell.angle_beta   90.00
_cell.angle_gamma   90.00
#
_symmetry.space_group_name_H-M   'P 1'
#
loop_
_entity.id
_entity.type
_entity.pdbx_description
1 polymer ?
#
loop_
_entity_poly.entity_id
_entity_poly.type
_entity_poly.pdbx_seq_one_letter_code
_entity_poly.pdbx_strand_id
1 'polypeptide(L)'
;MPKEEAHLVAALRNQAAIDHLLEKPEGFSEWIATIAFYKALHVVEAVFFAHGPVPHGHSHEDRDRALKVTPEYSEIYKHYRPLWAASMVARYLYEPGSGLEHPVFSTYLSPEKVKSELLGHRLHRLQVSAKKFLSPRLRDRLG
;
A
#
# COMPACT_ATOMS: atom_id res chain seq x y z
N MET A 1 -7.33 4.40 -18.73
CA MET A 1 -6.88 4.36 -17.32
C MET A 1 -6.13 5.64 -16.97
N PRO A 2 -6.05 6.03 -15.69
CA PRO A 2 -5.37 7.26 -15.27
C PRO A 2 -3.85 7.22 -15.56
N LYS A 3 -3.23 8.40 -15.73
CA LYS A 3 -1.77 8.55 -15.93
C LYS A 3 -1.03 8.45 -14.59
N GLU A 4 0.31 8.32 -14.62
CA GLU A 4 1.20 8.36 -13.44
C GLU A 4 0.80 9.42 -12.40
N GLU A 5 0.59 10.67 -12.83
CA GLU A 5 0.23 11.78 -11.95
C GLU A 5 -1.13 11.58 -11.26
N ALA A 6 -2.11 10.99 -11.94
CA ALA A 6 -3.43 10.77 -11.37
C ALA A 6 -3.39 9.71 -10.26
N HIS A 7 -2.57 8.66 -10.43
CA HIS A 7 -2.30 7.70 -9.38
C HIS A 7 -1.60 8.35 -8.18
N LEU A 8 -0.61 9.22 -8.42
CA LEU A 8 0.04 9.94 -7.33
C LEU A 8 -0.91 10.87 -6.57
N VAL A 9 -1.80 11.57 -7.27
CA VAL A 9 -2.83 12.42 -6.63
C VAL A 9 -3.76 11.56 -5.75
N ALA A 10 -4.17 10.38 -6.20
CA ALA A 10 -4.96 9.46 -5.38
C ALA A 10 -4.16 8.97 -4.16
N ALA A 11 -2.88 8.64 -4.32
CA ALA A 11 -2.00 8.27 -3.22
C ALA A 11 -1.87 9.39 -2.17
N LEU A 12 -1.78 10.65 -2.60
CA LEU A 12 -1.72 11.81 -1.70
C LEU A 12 -3.04 12.05 -0.96
N ARG A 13 -4.18 11.87 -1.63
CA ARG A 13 -5.49 11.93 -0.96
C ARG A 13 -5.65 10.84 0.10
N ASN A 14 -5.18 9.63 -0.19
CA ASN A 14 -5.14 8.56 0.80
C ASN A 14 -4.23 8.90 1.99
N GLN A 15 -3.11 9.60 1.76
CA GLN A 15 -2.29 10.09 2.87
C GLN A 15 -3.05 11.09 3.75
N ALA A 16 -3.71 12.08 3.15
CA ALA A 16 -4.51 13.04 3.91
C ALA A 16 -5.62 12.37 4.74
N ALA A 17 -6.25 11.33 4.20
CA ALA A 17 -7.23 10.54 4.95
C ALA A 17 -6.59 9.76 6.12
N ILE A 18 -5.41 9.17 5.91
CA ILE A 18 -4.64 8.53 6.99
C ILE A 18 -4.32 9.54 8.08
N ASP A 19 -3.81 10.72 7.72
CA ASP A 19 -3.44 11.77 8.67
C ASP A 19 -4.64 12.21 9.51
N HIS A 20 -5.81 12.36 8.90
CA HIS A 20 -7.05 12.67 9.61
C HIS A 20 -7.47 11.57 10.59
N LEU A 21 -7.40 10.29 10.18
CA LEU A 21 -7.78 9.17 11.05
C LEU A 21 -6.78 8.96 12.20
N LEU A 22 -5.52 9.37 12.03
CA LEU A 22 -4.49 9.28 13.07
C LEU A 22 -4.75 10.22 14.26
N GLU A 23 -5.64 11.20 14.14
CA GLU A 23 -6.11 12.02 15.26
C GLU A 23 -6.91 11.19 16.28
N LYS A 24 -7.53 10.06 15.85
CA LYS A 24 -8.32 9.16 16.69
C LYS A 24 -8.07 7.68 16.35
N PRO A 25 -6.84 7.19 16.52
CA PRO A 25 -6.37 5.93 15.93
C PRO A 25 -7.05 4.67 16.48
N GLU A 26 -7.50 4.70 17.73
CA GLU A 26 -8.05 3.54 18.45
C GLU A 26 -9.36 3.04 17.83
N GLY A 27 -10.12 3.91 17.16
CA GLY A 27 -11.41 3.57 16.54
C GLY A 27 -11.35 3.29 15.04
N PHE A 28 -10.19 3.41 14.39
CA PHE A 28 -10.08 3.40 12.92
C PHE A 28 -8.87 2.62 12.38
N SER A 29 -8.30 1.72 13.17
CA SER A 29 -7.06 1.01 12.81
C SER A 29 -7.20 0.15 11.53
N GLU A 30 -8.34 -0.50 11.35
CA GLU A 30 -8.71 -1.25 10.15
C GLU A 30 -8.85 -0.34 8.92
N TRP A 31 -9.39 0.87 9.09
CA TRP A 31 -9.51 1.85 8.02
C TRP A 31 -8.16 2.44 7.65
N ILE A 32 -7.32 2.74 8.63
CA ILE A 32 -5.94 3.20 8.39
C ILE A 32 -5.16 2.13 7.62
N ALA A 33 -5.23 0.85 8.02
CA ALA A 33 -4.57 -0.25 7.32
C ALA A 33 -5.08 -0.41 5.88
N THR A 34 -6.40 -0.32 5.69
CA THR A 34 -7.04 -0.39 4.37
C THR A 34 -6.59 0.75 3.46
N ILE A 35 -6.61 1.99 3.95
CA ILE A 35 -6.23 3.17 3.18
C ILE A 35 -4.72 3.18 2.91
N ALA A 36 -3.89 2.71 3.84
CA ALA A 36 -2.45 2.55 3.64
C ALA A 36 -2.15 1.59 2.48
N PHE A 37 -2.90 0.49 2.37
CA PHE A 37 -2.82 -0.38 1.20
C PHE A 37 -3.27 0.31 -0.08
N TYR A 38 -4.41 1.02 -0.09
CA TYR A 38 -4.85 1.75 -1.29
C TYR A 38 -3.88 2.87 -1.70
N LYS A 39 -3.19 3.49 -0.74
CA LYS A 39 -2.08 4.39 -1.04
C LYS A 39 -0.96 3.64 -1.74
N ALA A 40 -0.47 2.55 -1.16
CA ALA A 40 0.59 1.72 -1.75
C ALA A 40 0.22 1.18 -3.14
N LEU A 41 -1.03 0.78 -3.33
CA LEU A 41 -1.62 0.38 -4.60
C LEU A 41 -1.39 1.45 -5.66
N HIS A 42 -1.81 2.68 -5.40
CA HIS A 42 -1.65 3.77 -6.35
C HIS A 42 -0.17 4.14 -6.60
N VAL A 43 0.69 4.01 -5.59
CA VAL A 43 2.14 4.18 -5.81
C VAL A 43 2.67 3.11 -6.77
N VAL A 44 2.27 1.85 -6.62
CA VAL A 44 2.65 0.76 -7.51
C VAL A 44 2.13 0.99 -8.94
N GLU A 45 0.88 1.42 -9.10
CA GLU A 45 0.33 1.76 -10.43
C GLU A 45 1.11 2.89 -11.09
N ALA A 46 1.53 3.91 -10.33
CA ALA A 46 2.38 4.98 -10.86
C ALA A 46 3.73 4.43 -11.33
N VAL A 47 4.36 3.52 -10.57
CA VAL A 47 5.60 2.84 -10.97
C VAL A 47 5.40 2.03 -12.25
N PHE A 48 4.31 1.27 -12.37
CA PHE A 48 4.03 0.49 -13.57
C PHE A 48 3.77 1.36 -14.80
N PHE A 49 3.10 2.50 -14.63
CA PHE A 49 2.95 3.45 -15.72
C PHE A 49 4.29 4.03 -16.19
N ALA A 50 5.18 4.38 -15.24
CA ALA A 50 6.44 5.05 -15.54
C ALA A 50 7.55 4.12 -16.05
N HIS A 51 7.58 2.88 -15.58
CA HIS A 51 8.71 1.95 -15.75
C HIS A 51 8.27 0.50 -16.07
N GLY A 52 6.98 0.19 -16.00
CA GLY A 52 6.48 -1.17 -16.21
C GLY A 52 6.59 -1.64 -17.66
N PRO A 53 6.88 -2.94 -17.91
CA PRO A 53 6.82 -3.53 -19.24
C PRO A 53 5.39 -3.58 -19.79
N VAL A 54 4.40 -3.55 -18.90
CA VAL A 54 2.99 -3.30 -19.21
C VAL A 54 2.61 -2.04 -18.46
N PRO A 55 1.97 -1.04 -19.12
CA PRO A 55 1.63 0.21 -18.45
C PRO A 55 0.70 0.02 -17.23
N HIS A 56 0.02 -1.13 -17.14
CA HIS A 56 -1.03 -1.42 -16.17
C HIS A 56 -1.14 -2.92 -15.84
N GLY A 57 -1.52 -3.24 -14.60
CA GLY A 57 -2.06 -4.57 -14.27
C GLY A 57 -3.59 -4.55 -14.32
N HIS A 58 -4.21 -5.50 -15.04
CA HIS A 58 -5.67 -5.54 -15.18
C HIS A 58 -6.39 -6.11 -13.95
N SER A 59 -5.65 -6.79 -13.08
CA SER A 59 -6.16 -7.44 -11.88
C SER A 59 -5.20 -7.27 -10.70
N HIS A 60 -5.67 -7.57 -9.49
CA HIS A 60 -4.80 -7.61 -8.31
C HIS A 60 -3.73 -8.70 -8.45
N GLU A 61 -4.09 -9.82 -9.02
CA GLU A 61 -3.26 -11.00 -9.26
C GLU A 61 -2.12 -10.68 -10.25
N ASP A 62 -2.42 -9.94 -11.31
CA ASP A 62 -1.39 -9.53 -12.28
C ASP A 62 -0.35 -8.61 -11.64
N ARG A 63 -0.79 -7.70 -10.76
CA ARG A 63 0.11 -6.76 -10.07
C ARG A 63 0.96 -7.45 -9.03
N ASP A 64 0.35 -8.33 -8.24
CA ASP A 64 1.08 -9.16 -7.27
C ASP A 64 2.13 -10.02 -7.99
N ARG A 65 1.75 -10.66 -9.10
CA ARG A 65 2.67 -11.43 -9.94
C ARG A 65 3.80 -10.57 -10.49
N ALA A 66 3.50 -9.42 -11.09
CA ALA A 66 4.51 -8.52 -11.66
C ALA A 66 5.51 -8.04 -10.59
N LEU A 67 5.03 -7.60 -9.43
CA LEU A 67 5.90 -7.21 -8.32
C LEU A 67 6.76 -8.37 -7.81
N LYS A 68 6.20 -9.59 -7.77
CA LYS A 68 6.87 -10.78 -7.25
C LYS A 68 7.97 -11.31 -8.17
N VAL A 69 7.74 -11.31 -9.48
CA VAL A 69 8.65 -11.94 -10.45
C VAL A 69 9.71 -11.01 -11.03
N THR A 70 9.51 -9.68 -10.93
CA THR A 70 10.46 -8.69 -11.47
C THR A 70 11.49 -8.28 -10.39
N PRO A 71 12.78 -8.63 -10.55
CA PRO A 71 13.81 -8.40 -9.52
C PRO A 71 13.94 -6.94 -9.07
N GLU A 72 13.78 -5.99 -9.99
CA GLU A 72 13.86 -4.56 -9.75
C GLU A 72 12.80 -4.08 -8.73
N TYR A 73 11.65 -4.77 -8.69
CA TYR A 73 10.52 -4.49 -7.82
C TYR A 73 10.54 -5.29 -6.51
N SER A 74 11.56 -6.12 -6.27
CA SER A 74 11.68 -6.95 -5.06
C SER A 74 11.51 -6.15 -3.76
N GLU A 75 12.17 -4.99 -3.65
CA GLU A 75 12.03 -4.11 -2.48
C GLU A 75 10.65 -3.48 -2.37
N ILE A 76 9.96 -3.20 -3.48
CA ILE A 76 8.56 -2.74 -3.44
C ILE A 76 7.67 -3.89 -2.95
N TYR A 77 7.81 -5.08 -3.54
CA TYR A 77 7.00 -6.26 -3.22
C TYR A 77 7.10 -6.65 -1.75
N LYS A 78 8.32 -6.65 -1.20
CA LYS A 78 8.62 -6.95 0.22
C LYS A 78 7.80 -6.09 1.19
N HIS A 79 7.47 -4.86 0.82
CA HIS A 79 6.70 -3.93 1.65
C HIS A 79 5.22 -3.84 1.25
N TYR A 80 4.92 -4.05 -0.04
CA TYR A 80 3.56 -4.08 -0.56
C TYR A 80 2.76 -5.27 -0.03
N ARG A 81 3.36 -6.47 -0.02
CA ARG A 81 2.64 -7.71 0.31
C ARG A 81 2.09 -7.76 1.74
N PRO A 82 2.83 -7.28 2.78
CA PRO A 82 2.27 -7.13 4.13
C PRO A 82 1.13 -6.11 4.22
N LEU A 83 1.19 -4.99 3.48
CA LEU A 83 0.11 -4.00 3.44
C LEU A 83 -1.16 -4.60 2.85
N TRP A 84 -1.04 -5.36 1.76
CA TRP A 84 -2.17 -6.09 1.17
C TRP A 84 -2.77 -7.09 2.17
N ALA A 85 -1.93 -7.88 2.84
CA ALA A 85 -2.41 -8.88 3.81
C ALA A 85 -3.19 -8.22 4.96
N ALA A 86 -2.63 -7.16 5.53
CA ALA A 86 -3.30 -6.40 6.57
C ALA A 86 -4.64 -5.80 6.09
N SER A 87 -4.71 -5.29 4.84
CA SER A 87 -5.96 -4.76 4.27
C SER A 87 -7.02 -5.83 4.01
N MET A 88 -6.61 -7.08 3.80
CA MET A 88 -7.54 -8.21 3.66
C MET A 88 -8.15 -8.55 5.02
N VAL A 89 -7.32 -8.68 6.06
CA VAL A 89 -7.79 -8.93 7.42
C VAL A 89 -8.65 -7.76 7.92
N ALA A 90 -8.25 -6.52 7.64
CA ALA A 90 -9.02 -5.33 8.02
C ALA A 90 -10.45 -5.32 7.47
N ARG A 91 -10.65 -5.83 6.24
CA ARG A 91 -11.96 -5.79 5.56
C ARG A 91 -12.80 -7.05 5.78
N TYR A 92 -12.15 -8.20 5.91
CA TYR A 92 -12.82 -9.49 5.92
C TYR A 92 -12.62 -10.28 7.20
N LEU A 93 -11.82 -9.75 8.13
CA LEU A 93 -11.48 -10.41 9.39
C LEU A 93 -10.91 -11.83 9.21
N TYR A 94 -10.30 -12.06 8.05
CA TYR A 94 -9.79 -13.35 7.62
C TYR A 94 -8.37 -13.18 7.10
N GLU A 95 -7.44 -14.00 7.60
CA GLU A 95 -6.04 -13.97 7.20
C GLU A 95 -5.79 -14.87 5.97
N PRO A 96 -5.44 -14.28 4.81
CA PRO A 96 -5.24 -15.05 3.59
C PRO A 96 -4.07 -16.02 3.71
N GLY A 97 -4.34 -17.30 3.51
CA GLY A 97 -3.34 -18.38 3.46
C GLY A 97 -3.14 -19.13 4.77
N SER A 98 -3.51 -18.56 5.92
CA SER A 98 -3.53 -19.28 7.21
C SER A 98 -4.91 -19.87 7.53
N GLY A 99 -5.98 -19.28 7.00
CA GLY A 99 -7.34 -19.68 7.32
C GLY A 99 -7.83 -19.18 8.67
N LEU A 100 -7.04 -18.34 9.35
CA LEU A 100 -7.40 -17.78 10.66
C LEU A 100 -8.45 -16.67 10.51
N GLU A 101 -9.45 -16.73 11.37
CA GLU A 101 -10.47 -15.69 11.53
C GLU A 101 -10.19 -14.86 12.79
N HIS A 102 -10.52 -13.58 12.71
CA HIS A 102 -10.31 -12.61 13.77
C HIS A 102 -11.65 -12.02 14.21
N PRO A 103 -11.96 -11.92 15.52
CA PRO A 103 -13.22 -11.30 15.95
C PRO A 103 -13.26 -9.80 15.65
N VAL A 104 -12.09 -9.14 15.69
CA VAL A 104 -11.88 -7.73 15.32
C VAL A 104 -10.45 -7.55 14.79
N PHE A 105 -10.22 -6.53 13.96
CA PHE A 105 -8.91 -6.30 13.35
C PHE A 105 -7.79 -6.10 14.37
N SER A 106 -8.08 -5.50 15.53
CA SER A 106 -7.08 -5.26 16.57
C SER A 106 -6.51 -6.54 17.19
N THR A 107 -7.16 -7.70 17.01
CA THR A 107 -6.58 -9.00 17.39
C THR A 107 -5.48 -9.47 16.43
N TYR A 108 -5.50 -9.00 15.19
CA TYR A 108 -4.45 -9.21 14.20
C TYR A 108 -3.33 -8.17 14.36
N LEU A 109 -3.69 -6.88 14.41
CA LEU A 109 -2.71 -5.79 14.50
C LEU A 109 -3.23 -4.64 15.38
N SER A 110 -2.52 -4.35 16.48
CA SER A 110 -2.88 -3.26 17.39
C SER A 110 -2.74 -1.87 16.71
N PRO A 111 -3.44 -0.83 17.19
CA PRO A 111 -3.30 0.54 16.68
C PRO A 111 -1.85 1.04 16.65
N GLU A 112 -1.05 0.70 17.66
CA GLU A 112 0.37 1.07 17.75
C GLU A 112 1.20 0.39 16.66
N LYS A 113 0.90 -0.88 16.38
CA LYS A 113 1.54 -1.63 15.29
C LYS A 113 1.10 -1.17 13.91
N VAL A 114 -0.16 -0.76 13.74
CA VAL A 114 -0.60 -0.09 12.49
C VAL A 114 0.26 1.15 12.23
N LYS A 115 0.45 2.00 13.25
CA LYS A 115 1.28 3.20 13.13
C LYS A 115 2.75 2.88 12.85
N SER A 116 3.37 2.05 13.69
CA SER A 116 4.81 1.80 13.64
C SER A 116 5.20 0.86 12.49
N GLU A 117 4.50 -0.26 12.34
CA GLU A 117 4.84 -1.29 11.35
C GLU A 117 4.25 -0.98 9.97
N LEU A 118 2.94 -0.70 9.85
CA LEU A 118 2.35 -0.46 8.52
C LEU A 118 2.74 0.91 7.96
N LEU A 119 2.51 1.99 8.71
CA LEU A 119 2.77 3.34 8.21
C LEU A 119 4.26 3.69 8.28
N GLY A 120 4.84 3.64 9.48
CA GLY A 120 6.21 4.07 9.76
C GLY A 120 7.28 3.21 9.08
N HIS A 121 6.99 1.93 8.84
CA HIS A 121 7.92 1.02 8.18
C HIS A 121 7.47 0.59 6.79
N ARG A 122 6.39 -0.19 6.63
CA ARG A 122 6.05 -0.81 5.33
C ARG A 122 5.74 0.24 4.26
N LEU A 123 4.79 1.13 4.51
CA LEU A 123 4.36 2.16 3.57
C LEU A 123 5.51 3.12 3.26
N HIS A 124 6.22 3.60 4.29
CA HIS A 124 7.37 4.48 4.10
C HIS A 124 8.45 3.84 3.21
N ARG A 125 8.87 2.60 3.51
CA ARG A 125 9.90 1.91 2.72
C ARG A 125 9.44 1.63 1.29
N LEU A 126 8.16 1.32 1.09
CA LEU A 126 7.59 1.19 -0.25
C LEU A 126 7.71 2.50 -1.04
N GLN A 127 7.37 3.64 -0.42
CA GLN A 127 7.48 4.95 -1.07
C GLN A 127 8.93 5.28 -1.44
N VAL A 128 9.87 5.07 -0.50
CA VAL A 128 11.30 5.27 -0.76
C VAL A 128 11.78 4.41 -1.93
N SER A 129 11.41 3.12 -1.95
CA SER A 129 11.76 2.21 -3.05
C SER A 129 11.10 2.57 -4.38
N ALA A 130 9.90 3.16 -4.37
CA ALA A 130 9.19 3.57 -5.57
C ALA A 130 9.77 4.84 -6.21
N LYS A 131 10.35 5.76 -5.42
CA LYS A 131 10.95 7.02 -5.92
C LYS A 131 11.91 6.81 -7.09
N LYS A 132 12.70 5.73 -7.09
CA LYS A 132 13.68 5.43 -8.15
C LYS A 132 13.07 5.21 -9.55
N PHE A 133 11.78 4.87 -9.62
CA PHE A 133 11.07 4.57 -10.87
C PHE A 133 10.19 5.71 -11.37
N LEU A 134 9.83 6.65 -10.49
CA LEU A 134 8.94 7.75 -10.85
C LEU A 134 9.69 8.83 -11.64
N SER A 135 8.93 9.55 -12.47
CA SER A 135 9.45 10.71 -13.20
C SER A 135 10.00 11.77 -12.22
N PRO A 136 11.05 12.53 -12.60
CA PRO A 136 11.68 13.49 -11.69
C PRO A 136 10.70 14.46 -11.04
N ARG A 137 9.72 14.95 -11.82
CA ARG A 137 8.67 15.87 -11.34
C ARG A 137 7.79 15.26 -10.24
N LEU A 138 7.57 13.95 -10.26
CA LEU A 138 6.63 13.26 -9.38
C LEU A 138 7.30 12.58 -8.19
N ARG A 139 8.58 12.21 -8.33
CA ARG A 139 9.39 11.60 -7.27
C ARG A 139 9.36 12.39 -5.96
N ASP A 140 9.51 13.70 -6.03
CA ASP A 140 9.65 14.57 -4.85
C ASP A 140 8.32 14.80 -4.12
N ARG A 141 7.20 14.50 -4.77
CA ARG A 141 5.87 14.60 -4.16
C ARG A 141 5.51 13.36 -3.33
N LEU A 142 6.27 12.27 -3.46
CA LEU A 142 5.94 11.00 -2.82
C LEU A 142 6.53 10.91 -1.40
N GLY A 143 5.83 11.48 -0.42
CA GLY A 143 6.27 11.42 0.98
C GLY A 143 7.30 12.48 1.30
#